data_AF-A0A5C3LI96-F1
#
_entry.id   AF-A0A5C3LI96-F1
#
_cell.length_a   1.000
_cell.length_b   1.000
_cell.length_c   1.000
_cell.angle_alpha   90.00
_cell.angle_beta   90.00
_cell.angle_gamma   90.00
#
_symmetry.space_group_name_H-M   'P 1'
#
loop_
_entity.id
_entity.type
_entity.pdbx_description
1 polymer ?
#
loop_
_entity_poly.entity_id
_entity_poly.type
_entity_poly.pdbx_seq_one_letter_code
_entity_poly.pdbx_strand_id
1 'polypeptide(L)'
;MTTQFDPNNAQNLLEIEKQFAVKAVEQAQTYWNLLEKVPPKELKLTKIDDEIYDQTMKEFPELAEPPHDKLVKLDENWMKTPEGKERWRKFIESYKEKVKDYNFGSLIRTDARDEYGETNTIFVTRIQFYAIEIARNRLGLNEKAHEIAKVEAVKEKAKKEKEAKEKEKEKNKKKGGRS
;
A
#
# COMPACT_ATOMS: atom_id res chain seq x y z
N MET A 1 -29.87 -9.96 -1.75
CA MET A 1 -30.32 -9.80 -3.15
C MET A 1 -29.17 -9.19 -3.92
N THR A 2 -28.58 -9.95 -4.84
CA THR A 2 -27.45 -9.51 -5.67
C THR A 2 -27.99 -8.53 -6.70
N THR A 3 -27.73 -7.24 -6.53
CA THR A 3 -28.00 -6.23 -7.56
C THR A 3 -27.14 -6.58 -8.78
N GLN A 4 -27.79 -6.84 -9.91
CA GLN A 4 -27.12 -7.06 -11.19
C GLN A 4 -26.36 -5.79 -11.58
N PHE A 5 -25.07 -5.95 -11.86
CA PHE A 5 -24.20 -4.87 -12.33
C PHE A 5 -24.62 -4.45 -13.75
N ASP A 6 -24.98 -3.18 -13.93
CA ASP A 6 -25.17 -2.56 -15.25
C ASP A 6 -23.98 -1.63 -15.56
N PRO A 7 -23.09 -2.01 -16.51
CA PRO A 7 -21.86 -1.27 -16.81
C PRO A 7 -22.09 0.08 -17.53
N ASN A 8 -23.31 0.40 -17.97
CA ASN A 8 -23.60 1.63 -18.74
C ASN A 8 -24.18 2.78 -17.92
N ASN A 9 -24.40 2.60 -16.61
CA ASN A 9 -24.99 3.63 -15.76
C ASN A 9 -23.91 4.38 -14.95
N ALA A 10 -23.84 5.71 -15.10
CA ALA A 10 -22.88 6.58 -14.41
C ALA A 10 -22.94 6.47 -12.88
N GLN A 11 -24.12 6.16 -12.32
CA GLN A 11 -24.28 5.99 -10.87
C GLN A 11 -23.64 4.68 -10.36
N ASN A 12 -23.66 3.62 -11.18
CA ASN A 12 -22.93 2.38 -10.90
C ASN A 12 -21.42 2.62 -10.98
N LEU A 13 -20.95 3.39 -11.96
CA LEU A 13 -19.52 3.70 -12.13
C LEU A 13 -18.96 4.47 -10.92
N LEU A 14 -19.66 5.51 -10.45
CA LEU A 14 -19.24 6.28 -9.27
C LEU A 14 -19.22 5.44 -7.98
N GLU A 15 -20.21 4.57 -7.80
CA GLU A 15 -20.25 3.66 -6.64
C GLU A 15 -19.12 2.62 -6.70
N ILE A 16 -18.86 2.09 -7.89
CA ILE A 16 -17.74 1.17 -8.15
C ILE A 16 -16.41 1.87 -7.84
N GLU A 17 -16.16 3.07 -8.36
CA GLU A 17 -14.94 3.85 -8.10
C GLU A 17 -14.74 4.11 -6.60
N LYS A 18 -15.81 4.46 -5.86
CA LYS A 18 -15.75 4.61 -4.40
C LYS A 18 -15.35 3.33 -3.71
N GLN A 19 -15.94 2.19 -4.09
CA GLN A 19 -15.58 0.90 -3.50
C GLN A 19 -14.14 0.49 -3.82
N PHE A 20 -13.66 0.80 -5.03
CA PHE A 20 -12.26 0.60 -5.41
C PHE A 20 -11.33 1.46 -4.56
N ALA A 21 -11.64 2.74 -4.38
CA ALA A 21 -10.85 3.65 -3.55
C ALA A 21 -10.78 3.17 -2.09
N VAL A 22 -11.90 2.74 -1.50
CA VAL A 22 -11.94 2.21 -0.13
C VAL A 22 -11.00 1.01 0.01
N LYS A 23 -11.09 0.03 -0.89
CA LYS A 23 -10.24 -1.17 -0.83
C LYS A 23 -8.75 -0.84 -1.03
N ALA A 24 -8.42 0.12 -1.88
CA ALA A 24 -7.04 0.53 -2.11
C ALA A 24 -6.45 1.23 -0.86
N VAL A 25 -7.25 2.05 -0.18
CA VAL A 25 -6.88 2.68 1.11
C VAL A 25 -6.75 1.64 2.22
N GLU A 26 -7.67 0.69 2.32
CA GLU A 26 -7.59 -0.42 3.29
C GLU A 26 -6.33 -1.26 3.09
N GLN A 27 -5.95 -1.54 1.83
CA GLN A 27 -4.72 -2.26 1.50
C GLN A 27 -3.48 -1.45 1.90
N ALA A 28 -3.43 -0.15 1.62
CA ALA A 28 -2.34 0.73 2.01
C ALA A 28 -2.17 0.79 3.54
N GLN A 29 -3.28 0.95 4.27
CA GLN A 29 -3.27 0.94 5.74
C GLN A 29 -2.84 -0.41 6.29
N THR A 30 -3.30 -1.51 5.69
CA THR A 30 -2.90 -2.86 6.09
C THR A 30 -1.40 -3.04 5.92
N TYR A 31 -0.84 -2.61 4.80
CA TYR A 31 0.59 -2.68 4.56
C TYR A 31 1.39 -1.79 5.52
N TRP A 32 0.93 -0.55 5.77
CA TRP A 32 1.56 0.34 6.75
C TRP A 32 1.58 -0.27 8.17
N ASN A 33 0.49 -0.93 8.58
CA ASN A 33 0.42 -1.64 9.86
C ASN A 33 1.36 -2.86 9.92
N LEU A 34 1.67 -3.49 8.77
CA LEU A 34 2.68 -4.54 8.72
C LEU A 34 4.09 -3.94 8.87
N LEU A 35 4.36 -2.82 8.19
CA LEU A 35 5.59 -2.07 8.36
C LEU A 35 5.75 -1.57 9.79
N GLU A 36 4.71 -1.21 10.53
CA GLU A 36 4.85 -0.88 11.96
C GLU A 36 5.42 -2.06 12.77
N LYS A 37 4.98 -3.29 12.48
CA LYS A 37 5.13 -4.44 13.38
C LYS A 37 6.31 -5.33 13.05
N VAL A 38 6.68 -5.41 11.78
CA VAL A 38 7.67 -6.37 11.28
C VAL A 38 8.77 -5.62 10.53
N PRO A 39 10.05 -5.92 10.77
CA PRO A 39 11.15 -5.38 9.98
C PRO A 39 10.93 -5.65 8.47
N PRO A 40 11.15 -4.68 7.57
CA PRO A 40 10.83 -4.83 6.15
C PRO A 40 11.48 -6.06 5.51
N LYS A 41 12.73 -6.37 5.85
CA LYS A 41 13.47 -7.51 5.29
C LYS A 41 12.90 -8.89 5.65
N GLU A 42 12.13 -8.96 6.73
CA GLU A 42 11.49 -10.19 7.20
C GLU A 42 10.05 -10.34 6.68
N LEU A 43 9.50 -9.28 6.07
CA LEU A 43 8.12 -9.21 5.65
C LEU A 43 7.91 -9.98 4.34
N LYS A 44 7.02 -10.99 4.38
CA LYS A 44 6.53 -11.70 3.20
C LYS A 44 5.15 -11.18 2.79
N LEU A 45 5.04 -10.69 1.56
CA LEU A 45 3.79 -10.13 1.01
C LEU A 45 2.94 -11.21 0.33
N THR A 46 3.58 -12.22 -0.24
CA THR A 46 2.93 -13.33 -0.94
C THR A 46 3.68 -14.65 -0.68
N LYS A 47 3.11 -15.76 -1.18
CA LYS A 47 3.77 -17.08 -1.14
C LYS A 47 4.89 -17.23 -2.18
N ILE A 48 4.94 -16.32 -3.17
CA ILE A 48 5.82 -16.40 -4.33
C ILE A 48 6.73 -15.17 -4.43
N ASP A 49 7.07 -14.57 -3.29
CA ASP A 49 7.88 -13.34 -3.25
C ASP A 49 9.24 -13.49 -3.94
N ASP A 50 9.86 -14.67 -3.82
CA ASP A 50 11.13 -14.99 -4.51
C ASP A 50 10.95 -14.91 -6.03
N GLU A 51 9.91 -15.55 -6.56
CA GLU A 51 9.60 -15.54 -8.00
C GLU A 51 9.32 -14.11 -8.50
N ILE A 52 8.50 -13.36 -7.76
CA ILE A 52 8.15 -11.97 -8.12
C ILE A 52 9.40 -11.09 -8.11
N TYR A 53 10.25 -11.21 -7.09
CA TYR A 53 11.49 -10.45 -7.00
C TYR A 53 12.42 -10.77 -8.17
N ASP A 54 12.69 -12.05 -8.43
CA ASP A 54 13.63 -12.48 -9.47
C ASP A 54 13.15 -12.04 -10.85
N GLN A 55 11.86 -12.19 -11.14
CA GLN A 55 11.29 -11.72 -12.41
C GLN A 55 11.30 -10.20 -12.51
N THR A 56 11.07 -9.47 -11.43
CA THR A 56 11.15 -7.99 -11.42
C THR A 56 12.56 -7.53 -11.74
N MET A 57 13.58 -8.11 -11.11
CA MET A 57 14.98 -7.75 -11.37
C MET A 57 15.44 -8.13 -12.78
N LYS A 58 14.89 -9.20 -13.34
CA LYS A 58 15.16 -9.63 -14.71
C LYS A 58 14.47 -8.75 -15.76
N GLU A 59 13.17 -8.50 -15.58
CA GLU A 59 12.36 -7.75 -16.54
C GLU A 59 12.60 -6.26 -16.46
N PHE A 60 13.03 -5.75 -15.30
CA PHE A 60 13.34 -4.35 -15.04
C PHE A 60 14.73 -4.18 -14.43
N PRO A 61 15.82 -4.45 -15.20
CA PRO A 61 17.18 -4.34 -14.70
C PRO A 61 17.52 -2.94 -14.18
N GLU A 62 16.86 -1.89 -14.69
CA GLU A 62 17.02 -0.53 -14.20
C GLU A 62 16.56 -0.32 -12.74
N LEU A 63 15.74 -1.23 -12.19
CA LEU A 63 15.38 -1.24 -10.77
C LEU A 63 16.44 -1.97 -9.94
N ALA A 64 17.18 -2.89 -10.55
CA ALA A 64 18.23 -3.68 -9.92
C ALA A 64 19.57 -2.93 -9.81
N GLU A 65 19.77 -1.85 -10.58
CA GLU A 65 21.01 -1.08 -10.59
C GLU A 65 21.24 -0.35 -9.25
N PRO A 66 22.33 -0.64 -8.51
CA PRO A 66 22.71 0.13 -7.34
C PRO A 66 22.99 1.59 -7.73
N PRO A 67 22.55 2.60 -6.96
CA PRO A 67 22.06 2.51 -5.58
C PRO A 67 20.53 2.28 -5.43
N HIS A 68 19.85 1.78 -6.47
CA HIS A 68 18.40 1.52 -6.52
C HIS A 68 17.53 2.77 -6.45
N ASP A 69 18.00 3.89 -7.02
CA ASP A 69 17.29 5.17 -6.99
C ASP A 69 15.87 5.07 -7.56
N LYS A 70 15.68 4.26 -8.62
CA LYS A 70 14.38 4.05 -9.26
C LYS A 70 13.40 3.23 -8.40
N LEU A 71 13.88 2.51 -7.39
CA LEU A 71 13.04 1.86 -6.37
C LEU A 71 12.82 2.76 -5.16
N VAL A 72 13.80 3.60 -4.80
CA VAL A 72 13.63 4.60 -3.73
C VAL A 72 12.56 5.60 -4.13
N LYS A 73 12.70 6.23 -5.29
CA LYS A 73 11.74 7.21 -5.82
C LYS A 73 11.23 6.79 -7.19
N LEU A 74 9.97 6.40 -7.25
CA LEU A 74 9.30 5.98 -8.47
C LEU A 74 9.07 7.19 -9.38
N ASP A 75 9.39 7.00 -10.65
CA ASP A 75 8.99 7.92 -11.72
C ASP A 75 7.71 7.39 -12.38
N GLU A 76 6.58 8.03 -12.07
CA GLU A 76 5.28 7.70 -12.65
C GLU A 76 5.27 7.91 -14.17
N ASN A 77 6.04 8.89 -14.68
CA ASN A 77 6.07 9.17 -16.11
C ASN A 77 6.75 8.05 -16.88
N TRP A 78 7.83 7.48 -16.34
CA TRP A 78 8.48 6.31 -16.91
C TRP A 78 7.51 5.13 -17.07
N MET A 79 6.67 4.87 -16.06
CA MET A 79 5.66 3.80 -16.13
C MET A 79 4.57 4.06 -17.18
N LYS A 80 4.30 5.35 -17.48
CA LYS A 80 3.28 5.79 -18.43
C LYS A 80 3.78 5.87 -19.88
N THR A 81 5.09 5.76 -20.12
CA THR A 81 5.67 5.67 -21.48
C THR A 81 5.07 4.49 -22.27
N PRO A 82 5.05 4.53 -23.61
CA PRO A 82 4.58 3.41 -24.42
C PRO A 82 5.33 2.10 -24.09
N GLU A 83 6.65 2.16 -23.97
CA GLU A 83 7.49 1.01 -23.65
C GLU A 83 7.23 0.50 -22.22
N GLY A 84 7.14 1.42 -21.26
CA GLY A 84 6.83 1.11 -19.86
C GLY A 84 5.47 0.44 -19.72
N LYS A 85 4.44 0.97 -20.38
CA LYS A 85 3.09 0.37 -20.41
C LYS A 85 3.10 -1.03 -20.98
N GLU A 86 3.81 -1.27 -22.08
CA GLU A 86 3.86 -2.59 -22.70
C GLU A 86 4.59 -3.61 -21.80
N ARG A 87 5.74 -3.22 -21.23
CA ARG A 87 6.52 -4.08 -20.30
C ARG A 87 5.70 -4.42 -19.06
N TRP A 88 5.12 -3.41 -18.40
CA TRP A 88 4.26 -3.63 -17.24
C TRP A 88 3.04 -4.47 -17.58
N ARG A 89 2.41 -4.28 -18.75
CA ARG A 89 1.30 -5.13 -19.18
C ARG A 89 1.71 -6.61 -19.32
N LYS A 90 2.83 -6.89 -19.99
CA LYS A 90 3.35 -8.27 -20.12
C LYS A 90 3.67 -8.87 -18.74
N PHE A 91 4.32 -8.10 -17.87
CA PHE A 91 4.61 -8.52 -16.51
C PHE A 91 3.33 -8.83 -15.73
N ILE A 92 2.35 -7.93 -15.73
CA ILE A 92 1.07 -8.08 -15.04
C ILE A 92 0.34 -9.34 -15.51
N GLU A 93 0.18 -9.54 -16.82
CA GLU A 93 -0.52 -10.72 -17.37
C GLU A 93 0.19 -12.04 -17.03
N SER A 94 1.51 -12.05 -16.86
CA SER A 94 2.24 -13.28 -16.49
C SER A 94 1.85 -13.84 -15.11
N TYR A 95 1.23 -13.03 -14.25
CA TYR A 95 0.77 -13.42 -12.92
C TYR A 95 -0.73 -13.71 -12.82
N LYS A 96 -1.47 -13.65 -13.94
CA LYS A 96 -2.93 -13.81 -13.96
C LYS A 96 -3.43 -15.10 -13.30
N GLU A 97 -2.69 -16.20 -13.47
CA GLU A 97 -3.04 -17.51 -12.92
C GLU A 97 -2.36 -17.80 -11.58
N LYS A 98 -1.37 -16.99 -11.19
CA LYS A 98 -0.55 -17.20 -9.99
C LYS A 98 -0.97 -16.34 -8.81
N VAL A 99 -1.46 -15.13 -9.07
CA VAL A 99 -1.82 -14.14 -8.04
C VAL A 99 -3.29 -13.80 -8.15
N LYS A 100 -4.03 -14.05 -7.08
CA LYS A 100 -5.43 -13.69 -6.99
C LYS A 100 -5.59 -12.16 -7.05
N ASP A 101 -6.51 -11.71 -7.90
CA ASP A 101 -6.77 -10.29 -8.19
C ASP A 101 -5.47 -9.53 -8.53
N TYR A 102 -4.57 -10.13 -9.32
CA TYR A 102 -3.29 -9.56 -9.74
C TYR A 102 -3.39 -8.13 -10.32
N ASN A 103 -4.48 -7.83 -11.02
CA ASN A 103 -4.77 -6.54 -11.65
C ASN A 103 -5.61 -5.60 -10.77
N PHE A 104 -5.89 -5.95 -9.52
CA PHE A 104 -6.66 -5.12 -8.61
C PHE A 104 -5.91 -3.83 -8.25
N GLY A 105 -6.62 -2.72 -8.10
CA GLY A 105 -6.06 -1.44 -7.73
C GLY A 105 -5.42 -1.42 -6.35
N SER A 106 -4.23 -0.85 -6.22
CA SER A 106 -3.47 -0.71 -4.97
C SER A 106 -2.77 0.64 -4.94
N LEU A 107 -2.54 1.16 -3.74
CA LEU A 107 -1.78 2.40 -3.55
C LEU A 107 -0.34 2.07 -3.19
N ILE A 108 0.59 2.71 -3.87
CA ILE A 108 2.02 2.60 -3.58
C ILE A 108 2.62 3.97 -3.34
N ARG A 109 3.62 4.01 -2.45
CA ARG A 109 4.37 5.24 -2.19
C ARG A 109 5.32 5.54 -3.32
N THR A 110 5.37 6.80 -3.76
CA THR A 110 6.35 7.20 -4.77
C THR A 110 7.76 7.22 -4.19
N ASP A 111 7.95 7.73 -2.98
CA ASP A 111 9.19 7.66 -2.21
C ASP A 111 9.05 6.62 -1.09
N ALA A 112 9.92 5.61 -1.10
CA ALA A 112 9.94 4.50 -0.15
C ALA A 112 10.24 4.94 1.29
N ARG A 113 10.83 6.13 1.45
CA ARG A 113 11.32 6.62 2.74
C ARG A 113 10.28 7.39 3.54
N ASP A 114 9.19 7.79 2.89
CA ASP A 114 8.16 8.64 3.48
C ASP A 114 6.84 7.87 3.69
N GLU A 115 5.89 8.52 4.35
CA GLU A 115 4.55 7.99 4.58
C GLU A 115 3.64 8.11 3.35
N TYR A 116 2.50 7.41 3.38
CA TYR A 116 1.45 7.64 2.40
C TYR A 116 0.92 9.08 2.54
N GLY A 117 0.98 9.83 1.46
CA GLY A 117 0.50 11.21 1.40
C GLY A 117 -0.04 11.56 0.02
N GLU A 118 -0.73 12.70 -0.09
CA GLU A 118 -1.35 13.16 -1.35
C GLU A 118 -0.35 13.23 -2.51
N THR A 119 0.87 13.74 -2.25
CA THR A 119 1.94 13.86 -3.24
C THR A 119 2.87 12.66 -3.28
N ASN A 120 2.80 11.77 -2.29
CA ASN A 120 3.67 10.60 -2.17
C ASN A 120 2.95 9.28 -2.49
N THR A 121 1.82 9.31 -3.20
CA THR A 121 1.02 8.11 -3.46
C THR A 121 0.54 8.09 -4.90
N ILE A 122 0.72 6.95 -5.57
CA ILE A 122 0.16 6.70 -6.90
C ILE A 122 -0.64 5.40 -6.91
N PHE A 123 -1.50 5.26 -7.91
CA PHE A 123 -2.29 4.07 -8.13
C PHE A 123 -1.56 3.09 -9.05
N VAL A 124 -1.46 1.84 -8.62
CA VAL A 124 -0.85 0.73 -9.37
C VAL A 124 -1.70 -0.52 -9.26
N THR A 125 -1.42 -1.54 -10.07
CA THR A 125 -2.02 -2.87 -9.86
C THR A 125 -1.37 -3.58 -8.67
N ARG A 126 -2.07 -4.57 -8.10
CA ARG A 126 -1.59 -5.38 -6.97
C ARG A 126 -0.24 -6.03 -7.28
N ILE A 127 -0.06 -6.55 -8.49
CA ILE A 127 1.20 -7.20 -8.86
C ILE A 127 2.35 -6.20 -9.05
N GLN A 128 2.07 -4.99 -9.54
CA GLN A 128 3.06 -3.90 -9.54
C GLN A 128 3.45 -3.48 -8.12
N PHE A 129 2.46 -3.40 -7.22
CA PHE A 129 2.70 -3.17 -5.80
C PHE A 129 3.63 -4.23 -5.21
N TYR A 130 3.36 -5.52 -5.46
CA TYR A 130 4.23 -6.60 -4.98
C TYR A 130 5.63 -6.53 -5.58
N ALA A 131 5.76 -6.36 -6.89
CA ALA A 131 7.07 -6.24 -7.55
C ALA A 131 7.96 -5.17 -6.88
N ILE A 132 7.40 -3.99 -6.64
CA ILE A 132 8.15 -2.85 -6.11
C ILE A 132 8.36 -2.98 -4.60
N GLU A 133 7.33 -3.28 -3.80
CA GLU A 133 7.47 -3.33 -2.34
C GLU A 133 8.24 -4.54 -1.85
N ILE A 134 8.19 -5.69 -2.55
CA ILE A 134 9.06 -6.83 -2.25
C ILE A 134 10.52 -6.43 -2.50
N ALA A 135 10.81 -5.75 -3.60
CA ALA A 135 12.15 -5.27 -3.90
C ALA A 135 12.65 -4.28 -2.84
N ARG A 136 11.83 -3.29 -2.48
CA ARG A 136 12.15 -2.31 -1.42
C ARG A 136 12.39 -2.98 -0.07
N ASN A 137 11.56 -3.96 0.29
CA ASN A 137 11.71 -4.73 1.53
C ASN A 137 13.05 -5.48 1.58
N ARG A 138 13.36 -6.27 0.54
CA ARG A 138 14.61 -7.07 0.48
C ARG A 138 15.86 -6.19 0.50
N LEU A 139 15.82 -5.09 -0.24
CA LEU A 139 16.94 -4.15 -0.36
C LEU A 139 17.05 -3.20 0.85
N GLY A 140 16.11 -3.23 1.80
CA GLY A 140 16.11 -2.35 2.97
C GLY A 140 15.78 -0.88 2.65
N LEU A 141 15.12 -0.61 1.53
CA LEU A 141 14.73 0.75 1.14
C LEU A 141 13.54 1.27 1.96
N ASN A 142 12.77 0.35 2.57
CA ASN A 142 11.62 0.65 3.43
C ASN A 142 11.98 0.87 4.92
N GLU A 143 13.25 0.78 5.31
CA GLU A 143 13.67 0.92 6.72
C GLU A 143 13.26 2.27 7.30
N LYS A 144 13.39 3.36 6.53
CA LYS A 144 12.97 4.68 7.01
C LYS A 144 11.47 4.74 7.28
N ALA A 145 10.66 4.15 6.40
CA ALA A 145 9.23 4.10 6.59
C ALA A 145 8.79 3.19 7.74
N HIS A 146 9.51 2.08 7.99
CA HIS A 146 9.31 1.25 9.18
C HIS A 146 9.44 2.08 10.47
N GLU A 147 10.48 2.92 10.55
CA GLU A 147 10.67 3.80 11.71
C GLU A 147 9.58 4.87 11.83
N ILE A 148 9.13 5.46 10.72
CA ILE A 148 8.01 6.42 10.73
C ILE A 148 6.74 5.71 11.24
N ALA A 149 6.39 4.56 10.68
CA ALA A 149 5.20 3.79 11.05
C ALA A 149 5.19 3.44 12.55
N LYS A 150 6.34 3.06 13.12
CA LYS A 150 6.49 2.80 14.56
C LYS A 150 6.24 4.05 15.41
N VAL A 151 6.84 5.19 15.02
CA VAL A 151 6.66 6.46 15.75
C VAL A 151 5.20 6.91 15.70
N GLU A 152 4.55 6.80 14.55
CA GLU A 152 3.13 7.12 14.40
C GLU A 152 2.24 6.24 15.26
N ALA A 153 2.47 4.93 15.26
CA ALA A 153 1.67 4.01 16.07
C ALA A 153 1.81 4.28 17.58
N VAL A 154 2.99 4.67 18.05
CA VAL A 154 3.19 5.10 19.44
C VAL A 154 2.39 6.38 19.74
N LYS A 155 2.46 7.38 18.85
CA LYS A 155 1.69 8.63 18.98
C LYS A 155 0.19 8.37 18.99
N GLU A 156 -0.30 7.48 18.13
CA GLU A 156 -1.70 7.13 18.02
C GLU A 156 -2.20 6.39 19.26
N LYS A 157 -1.42 5.42 19.78
CA LYS A 157 -1.72 4.73 21.05
C LYS A 157 -1.80 5.72 22.22
N ALA A 158 -0.83 6.62 22.34
CA ALA A 158 -0.82 7.64 23.39
C ALA A 158 -2.02 8.60 23.27
N LYS A 159 -2.42 8.98 22.06
CA LYS A 159 -3.62 9.81 21.82
C LYS A 159 -4.90 9.07 22.24
N LYS A 160 -5.07 7.81 21.81
CA LYS A 160 -6.22 6.97 22.17
C LYS A 160 -6.34 6.77 23.68
N GLU A 161 -5.22 6.57 24.38
CA GLU A 161 -5.21 6.45 25.85
C GLU A 161 -5.61 7.75 26.55
N LYS A 162 -5.13 8.91 26.07
CA LYS A 162 -5.53 10.22 26.61
C LYS A 162 -7.03 10.46 26.43
N GLU A 163 -7.53 10.24 25.22
CA GLU A 163 -8.96 10.39 24.91
C GLU A 163 -9.84 9.43 25.74
N ALA A 164 -9.39 8.18 25.96
CA ALA A 164 -10.09 7.23 26.80
C ALA A 164 -10.17 7.70 28.27
N LYS A 165 -9.05 8.18 28.83
CA LYS A 165 -8.99 8.74 30.19
C LYS A 165 -9.87 9.98 30.35
N GLU A 166 -9.93 10.86 29.34
CA GLU A 166 -10.80 12.03 29.35
C GLU A 166 -12.28 11.66 29.32
N LYS A 167 -12.67 10.72 28.44
CA LYS A 167 -14.05 10.19 28.37
C LYS A 167 -14.48 9.52 29.68
N GLU A 168 -13.58 8.83 30.36
CA GLU A 168 -13.87 8.20 31.65
C GLU A 168 -14.06 9.24 32.77
N LYS A 169 -13.19 10.26 32.84
CA LYS A 169 -13.34 11.38 33.78
C LYS A 169 -14.65 12.13 33.59
N GLU A 170 -15.07 12.36 32.34
CA GLU A 170 -16.33 13.04 32.04
C GLU A 170 -17.55 12.20 32.47
N LYS A 171 -17.53 10.88 32.23
CA LYS A 171 -18.57 9.95 32.69
C LYS A 171 -18.70 9.94 34.20
N ASN A 172 -17.58 9.94 34.94
CA ASN A 172 -17.59 9.94 36.40
C ASN A 172 -18.12 11.26 36.97
N LYS A 173 -17.79 12.42 36.37
CA LYS A 173 -18.36 13.73 36.76
C LYS A 173 -19.88 13.79 36.57
N LYS A 174 -20.40 13.25 35.45
CA LYS A 174 -21.86 13.22 35.17
C LYS A 174 -22.65 12.30 36.13
N LYS A 175 -22.02 11.27 36.68
CA LYS A 175 -22.63 10.39 37.70
C LYS A 175 -22.63 11.01 39.10
N GLY A 176 -21.61 11.81 39.45
CA GLY A 176 -21.50 12.45 40.76
C GLY A 176 -22.37 13.71 40.96
N GLY A 177 -22.81 14.37 39.88
CA GLY A 177 -23.64 15.58 39.95
C GLY A 177 -25.16 15.36 39.93
N ARG A 178 -25.62 14.12 40.11
CA ARG A 178 -27.05 13.72 40.04
C ARG A 178 -27.61 13.29 41.40
N SER A 179 -26.90 13.61 42.48
CA SER A 179 -27.28 13.31 43.87
C SER A 179 -27.55 14.57 44.66
#